data_AF-A0A923IG26-F1
#
_entry.id   AF-A0A923IG26-F1
#
_cell.length_a   1.000
_cell.length_b   1.000
_cell.length_c   1.000
_cell.angle_alpha   90.00
_cell.angle_beta   90.00
_cell.angle_gamma   90.00
#
_symmetry.space_group_name_H-M   'P 1'
#
loop_
_entity.id
_entity.type
_entity.pdbx_description
1 polymer ?
#
loop_
_entity_poly.entity_id
_entity_poly.type
_entity_poly.pdbx_seq_one_letter_code
_entity_poly.pdbx_strand_id
1 'polypeptide(L)' 'MLSREAEKLKAMIDKAIDDHQITTMEYEKILMLANADMKIDPQERQLLAQLHELLESGAVKRVPG' A
#
# COMPACT_ATOMS: atom_id res chain seq x y z
N MET A 1 -13.46 13.11 4.56
CA MET A 1 -12.62 13.48 3.41
C MET A 1 -11.48 12.48 3.36
N LEU A 2 -11.22 11.84 2.23
CA LEU A 2 -9.97 11.09 2.08
C LEU A 2 -8.83 12.09 1.92
N SER A 3 -7.73 11.88 2.65
CA SER A 3 -6.48 12.58 2.41
C SER A 3 -5.96 12.17 1.02
N ARG A 4 -5.29 13.08 0.30
CA ARG A 4 -4.79 12.80 -1.08
C ARG A 4 -3.79 11.63 -1.08
N GLU A 5 -3.17 11.40 0.07
CA GLU A 5 -2.22 10.37 0.41
C GLU A 5 -2.92 9.00 0.42
N ALA A 6 -4.07 8.89 1.09
CA ALA A 6 -4.88 7.68 1.14
C ALA A 6 -5.40 7.26 -0.25
N GLU A 7 -5.78 8.21 -1.10
CA GLU A 7 -6.16 7.94 -2.50
C GLU A 7 -4.99 7.36 -3.31
N LYS A 8 -3.78 7.94 -3.16
CA LYS A 8 -2.57 7.42 -3.81
C LYS A 8 -2.20 6.03 -3.28
N LEU A 9 -2.33 5.81 -1.98
CA LEU A 9 -2.07 4.54 -1.32
C LEU A 9 -2.97 3.45 -1.91
N LYS A 10 -4.27 3.74 -1.97
CA LYS A 10 -5.25 2.85 -2.59
C LYS A 10 -4.91 2.56 -4.05
N ALA A 11 -4.59 3.58 -4.84
CA ALA A 11 -4.24 3.39 -6.25
C ALA A 11 -2.98 2.51 -6.43
N MET A 12 -1.99 2.61 -5.54
CA MET A 12 -0.81 1.73 -5.59
C MET A 12 -1.13 0.30 -5.16
N ILE A 13 -2.00 0.10 -4.16
CA ILE A 13 -2.47 -1.22 -3.76
C ILE A 13 -3.29 -1.87 -4.89
N ASP A 14 -4.24 -1.14 -5.48
CA ASP A 14 -5.06 -1.61 -6.59
C ASP A 14 -4.18 -2.00 -7.79
N LYS A 15 -3.14 -1.20 -8.09
CA LYS A 15 -2.17 -1.53 -9.13
C LYS A 15 -1.35 -2.78 -8.79
N ALA A 16 -0.89 -2.92 -7.55
CA ALA A 16 -0.15 -4.11 -7.12
C ALA A 16 -1.00 -5.39 -7.18
N ILE A 17 -2.31 -5.28 -6.95
CA ILE A 17 -3.28 -6.37 -7.14
C ILE A 17 -3.41 -6.71 -8.63
N ASP A 18 -3.58 -5.71 -9.49
CA ASP A 18 -3.70 -5.91 -10.95
C ASP A 18 -2.43 -6.54 -11.54
N ASP A 19 -1.27 -6.02 -11.16
CA ASP A 19 0.04 -6.53 -11.56
C ASP A 19 0.35 -7.89 -10.89
N HIS A 20 -0.38 -8.29 -9.84
CA HIS A 20 -0.13 -9.45 -8.95
C HIS A 20 1.25 -9.46 -8.29
N GLN A 21 1.95 -8.33 -8.32
CA GLN A 21 3.29 -8.16 -7.78
C GLN A 21 3.49 -6.72 -7.31
N ILE A 22 4.27 -6.58 -6.25
CA ILE A 22 4.69 -5.29 -5.72
C ILE A 22 6.19 -5.29 -5.56
N THR A 23 6.84 -4.26 -6.06
CA THR A 23 8.28 -4.08 -5.85
C THR A 23 8.57 -3.60 -4.44
N THR A 24 9.79 -3.85 -3.95
CA THR A 24 10.22 -3.28 -2.65
C THR A 24 10.16 -1.75 -2.67
N MET A 25 10.49 -1.11 -3.79
CA MET A 25 10.37 0.34 -3.95
C MET A 25 8.92 0.84 -3.80
N GLU A 26 7.96 0.16 -4.41
CA GLU A 26 6.54 0.51 -4.29
C GLU A 26 6.01 0.28 -2.89
N TYR A 27 6.39 -0.83 -2.25
CA TYR A 27 6.03 -1.12 -0.87
C TYR A 27 6.56 -0.07 0.10
N GLU A 28 7.84 0.32 -0.03
CA GLU A 28 8.41 1.40 0.78
C GLU A 28 7.74 2.74 0.48
N LYS A 29 7.41 3.02 -0.77
CA LYS A 29 6.68 4.24 -1.15
C LYS A 29 5.29 4.29 -0.53
N ILE A 30 4.60 3.16 -0.42
CA ILE A 30 3.31 3.05 0.28
C ILE A 30 3.49 3.39 1.76
N LEU A 31 4.48 2.81 2.43
CA LEU A 31 4.78 3.13 3.83
C LEU A 31 5.17 4.60 4.03
N MET A 32 5.93 5.15 3.08
CA MET A 32 6.39 6.53 3.12
C MET A 32 5.23 7.52 2.91
N LEU A 33 4.27 7.18 2.04
CA LEU A 33 3.04 7.96 1.86
C LEU A 33 2.15 7.90 3.11
N ALA A 34 1.97 6.73 3.70
CA ALA A 34 1.17 6.57 4.93
C ALA A 34 1.78 7.33 6.12
N ASN A 35 3.10 7.59 6.10
CA ASN A 35 3.80 8.29 7.17
C ASN A 35 4.18 9.73 6.78
N ALA A 36 3.75 10.22 5.61
CA ALA A 36 4.17 11.52 5.08
C ALA A 36 3.76 12.69 5.98
N ASP A 37 2.57 12.61 6.57
CA ASP A 37 2.03 13.65 7.44
C ASP A 37 2.40 13.46 8.92
N MET A 38 3.37 12.57 9.22
CA MET A 38 3.74 12.12 10.58
C MET A 38 2.55 11.62 11.41
N LYS A 39 1.45 11.26 10.74
CA LYS A 39 0.24 10.69 11.29
C LYS A 39 -0.22 9.61 10.34
N ILE A 40 -0.39 8.41 10.88
CA ILE A 40 -1.09 7.33 10.19
C ILE A 40 -2.54 7.40 10.63
N ASP A 41 -3.42 7.79 9.72
CA ASP A 41 -4.85 7.80 9.97
C ASP A 41 -5.42 6.37 10.03
N PRO A 42 -6.57 6.16 10.69
CA PRO A 42 -7.20 4.84 10.77
C PRO A 42 -7.43 4.22 9.39
N GLN A 43 -7.70 5.03 8.36
CA GLN A 43 -7.88 4.55 6.98
C GLN A 43 -6.58 4.04 6.37
N GLU A 44 -5.46 4.75 6.56
CA GLU A 44 -4.16 4.32 6.05
C GLU A 44 -3.70 3.02 6.72
N ARG A 45 -3.96 2.91 8.03
CA ARG A 45 -3.71 1.67 8.75
C ARG A 45 -4.51 0.49 8.20
N GLN A 46 -5.77 0.71 7.80
CA GLN A 46 -6.59 -0.32 7.15
C GLN A 46 -6.06 -0.69 5.75
N LEU A 47 -5.63 0.29 4.96
CA LEU A 47 -5.04 0.05 3.64
C LEU A 47 -3.72 -0.72 3.73
N LEU A 48 -2.87 -0.38 4.70
CA LEU A 48 -1.64 -1.13 4.98
C LEU A 48 -1.95 -2.56 5.43
N ALA A 49 -2.92 -2.75 6.33
CA ALA A 49 -3.35 -4.07 6.75
C ALA A 49 -3.86 -4.91 5.56
N GLN A 50 -4.65 -4.30 4.68
CA GLN A 50 -5.14 -4.95 3.45
C GLN A 50 -3.98 -5.34 2.52
N LEU A 51 -3.00 -4.47 2.32
CA LEU A 51 -1.80 -4.81 1.53
C LEU A 51 -1.04 -5.99 2.14
N HIS A 52 -0.88 -6.03 3.46
CA HIS A 52 -0.27 -7.15 4.17
C HIS A 52 -1.06 -8.45 3.98
N GLU A 53 -2.38 -8.40 4.10
CA GLU A 53 -3.26 -9.55 3.87
C GLU A 53 -3.19 -10.06 2.42
N LEU A 54 -3.04 -9.16 1.44
CA LEU A 54 -2.85 -9.51 0.03
C LEU A 54 -1.50 -10.20 -0.22
N LEU A 55 -0.46 -9.79 0.49
CA LEU A 55 0.85 -10.44 0.47
C LEU A 55 0.80 -11.83 1.15
N GLU A 56 0.13 -11.93 2.29
CA GLU A 56 -0.01 -13.19 3.04
C GLU A 56 -0.90 -14.21 2.32
N SER A 57 -1.99 -13.76 1.71
CA SER A 57 -2.87 -14.61 0.88
C SER A 57 -2.21 -15.05 -0.43
N GLY A 58 -1.13 -14.38 -0.84
CA GLY A 58 -0.43 -14.64 -2.10
C GLY A 58 -1.11 -14.05 -3.34
N ALA A 59 -2.12 -13.18 -3.14
CA ALA A 59 -2.75 -12.40 -4.21
C ALA A 59 -1.74 -11.43 -4.86
N VAL A 60 -0.84 -10.89 -4.05
CA VAL A 60 0.27 -10.03 -4.49
C VAL A 60 1.59 -10.65 -4.05
N LYS A 61 2.58 -10.71 -4.94
CA LYS A 61 3.93 -11.17 -4.59
C LYS A 61 4.90 -10.00 -4.43
N ARG A 62 5.60 -9.96 -3.31
CA ARG A 62 6.70 -9.00 -3.16
C ARG A 62 7.88 -9.47 -3.99
N VAL A 63 8.25 -8.68 -4.99
CA VAL A 63 9.42 -8.91 -5.84
C VAL A 63 10.53 -7.92 -5.49
N PRO A 64 11.80 -8.35 -5.52
CA PRO A 64 12.91 -7.40 -5.54
C PRO A 64 12.85 -6.67 -6.88
N GLY A 65 12.61 -5.36 -6.83
CA GLY A 65 12.58 -4.44 -7.97
C GLY A 65 13.48 -3.27 -7.70
#